data_AF-A0A6M2DD67-F1
#
_entry.id   AF-A0A6M2DD67-F1
#
_cell.length_a   1.000
_cell.length_b   1.000
_cell.length_c   1.000
_cell.angle_alpha   90.00
_cell.angle_beta   90.00
_cell.angle_gamma   90.00
#
_symmetry.space_group_name_H-M   'P 1'
#
loop_
_entity.id
_entity.type
_entity.pdbx_description
1 polymer ?
#
loop_
_entity_poly.entity_id
_entity_poly.type
_entity_poly.pdbx_seq_one_letter_code
_entity_poly.pdbx_strand_id
1 'polypeptide(L)'
;GYISLLFKFCFLTFGMWKVINAVTLLNRVEPTTKHLVRTFCCTSKSCWNCTKSTCYINQMFCEHCKTLREPDDNDNYFNILGLERTYSIDSTSLSQKFKSLQKLLHPDKFTNRSQKEQELSLEWSSRVNKAYSTMNHPIERAEYLLQDVGVSLSEESDSEDAEFLMEMMERNEEIAEISTPKQASEALEMIQAIVHKLGSQFGEHVESKDYENAIKLFAKMKYFSSLENNIKTKASSLT
;
A
#
# COMPACT_ATOMS: atom_id res chain seq x y z
N GLY A 1 -30.36 -36.40 -19.22
CA GLY A 1 -30.71 -37.82 -19.11
C GLY A 1 -29.46 -38.64 -18.90
N TYR A 2 -29.48 -39.52 -17.88
CA TYR A 2 -28.67 -40.74 -17.67
C TYR A 2 -27.13 -40.60 -17.72
N ILE A 3 -26.39 -40.48 -16.60
CA ILE A 3 -25.96 -41.51 -15.61
C ILE A 3 -24.80 -42.42 -16.08
N SER A 4 -23.80 -42.56 -15.17
CA SER A 4 -22.70 -43.56 -15.04
C SER A 4 -21.40 -43.34 -15.83
N LEU A 5 -20.22 -43.00 -15.29
CA LEU A 5 -19.55 -43.20 -13.98
C LEU A 5 -18.89 -44.59 -13.80
N LEU A 6 -17.63 -44.55 -13.31
CA LEU A 6 -16.82 -45.56 -12.59
C LEU A 6 -15.75 -46.34 -13.39
N PHE A 7 -14.46 -46.06 -13.20
CA PHE A 7 -13.57 -46.51 -12.10
C PHE A 7 -13.52 -48.03 -11.89
N LYS A 8 -12.36 -48.66 -12.13
CA LYS A 8 -11.95 -49.90 -11.47
C LYS A 8 -10.43 -50.02 -11.33
N PHE A 9 -10.02 -49.89 -10.07
CA PHE A 9 -8.72 -50.22 -9.46
C PHE A 9 -8.60 -51.74 -9.26
N CYS A 10 -7.39 -52.32 -9.37
CA CYS A 10 -6.93 -53.51 -8.63
C CYS A 10 -5.40 -53.71 -8.89
N PHE A 11 -4.47 -53.31 -8.01
CA PHE A 11 -3.92 -53.96 -6.80
C PHE A 11 -2.96 -55.17 -7.01
N LEU A 12 -1.68 -54.99 -6.58
CA LEU A 12 -0.73 -55.95 -5.93
C LEU A 12 -0.03 -57.02 -6.81
N THR A 13 1.22 -57.50 -6.61
CA THR A 13 2.28 -57.42 -5.57
C THR A 13 3.59 -58.10 -6.04
N PHE A 14 4.69 -57.89 -5.29
CA PHE A 14 6.01 -58.61 -5.28
C PHE A 14 6.96 -58.36 -6.47
N GLY A 15 8.26 -58.01 -6.33
CA GLY A 15 9.15 -57.86 -5.19
C GLY A 15 10.61 -57.74 -5.68
N MET A 16 11.50 -57.39 -4.74
CA MET A 16 12.97 -57.50 -4.76
C MET A 16 13.84 -56.33 -5.26
N TRP A 17 14.72 -55.97 -4.33
CA TRP A 17 15.75 -54.94 -4.28
C TRP A 17 17.13 -55.61 -4.43
N LYS A 18 18.00 -55.07 -5.30
CA LYS A 18 19.48 -55.20 -5.31
C LYS A 18 19.99 -54.09 -6.26
N VAL A 19 20.50 -52.94 -5.81
CA VAL A 19 21.76 -52.64 -5.08
C VAL A 19 22.97 -52.59 -6.05
N ILE A 20 23.56 -51.39 -6.12
CA ILE A 20 24.88 -50.96 -6.64
C ILE A 20 25.01 -50.70 -8.14
N ASN A 21 25.03 -49.40 -8.51
CA ASN A 21 26.22 -48.85 -9.13
C ASN A 21 26.42 -47.39 -8.72
N ALA A 22 27.57 -47.14 -8.11
CA ALA A 22 27.98 -45.85 -7.58
C ALA A 22 28.87 -45.11 -8.59
N VAL A 23 28.84 -43.78 -8.46
CA VAL A 23 29.85 -42.84 -8.96
C VAL A 23 29.80 -42.55 -10.46
N THR A 24 29.06 -41.52 -10.82
CA THR A 24 29.73 -40.34 -11.38
C THR A 24 28.98 -39.08 -10.98
N LEU A 25 29.59 -38.37 -10.03
CA LEU A 25 29.35 -36.98 -9.71
C LEU A 25 29.53 -36.14 -10.98
N LEU A 26 28.58 -35.24 -11.27
CA LEU A 26 28.81 -33.79 -11.30
C LEU A 26 27.53 -33.06 -11.75
N ASN A 27 27.18 -32.04 -10.96
CA ASN A 27 26.27 -30.93 -11.26
C ASN A 27 24.76 -31.17 -11.12
N ARG A 28 24.37 -31.21 -9.86
CA ARG A 28 23.08 -30.76 -9.32
C ARG A 28 23.02 -29.23 -9.33
N VAL A 29 22.15 -28.64 -10.14
CA VAL A 29 21.45 -27.39 -9.81
C VAL A 29 20.04 -27.49 -10.38
N GLU A 30 19.05 -27.57 -9.49
CA GLU A 30 17.62 -27.56 -9.80
C GLU A 30 17.10 -26.16 -10.17
N PRO A 31 15.97 -26.05 -10.89
CA PRO A 31 15.51 -24.80 -11.48
C PRO A 31 14.63 -24.02 -10.49
N THR A 32 15.07 -22.85 -10.04
CA THR A 32 14.23 -21.95 -9.24
C THR A 32 13.81 -20.72 -10.05
N THR A 33 12.49 -20.54 -10.14
CA THR A 33 11.76 -19.29 -10.37
C THR A 33 12.12 -18.50 -11.62
N LYS A 34 11.38 -18.76 -12.71
CA LYS A 34 11.22 -17.83 -13.83
C LYS A 34 10.47 -16.58 -13.33
N HIS A 35 11.20 -15.59 -12.84
CA HIS A 35 10.68 -14.23 -12.79
C HIS A 35 10.38 -13.81 -14.23
N LEU A 36 9.10 -13.63 -14.54
CA LEU A 36 8.66 -12.92 -15.74
C LEU A 36 9.21 -11.50 -15.66
N VAL A 37 10.38 -11.30 -16.27
CA VAL A 37 10.89 -9.96 -16.59
C VAL A 37 9.97 -9.43 -17.69
N ARG A 38 8.87 -8.81 -17.28
CA ARG A 38 8.03 -8.02 -18.18
C ARG A 38 8.92 -6.89 -18.66
N THR A 39 9.37 -6.96 -19.92
CA THR A 39 10.16 -5.90 -20.56
C THR A 39 9.27 -4.68 -20.71
N PHE A 40 9.20 -3.87 -19.65
CA PHE A 40 8.62 -2.53 -19.75
C PHE A 40 9.55 -1.70 -20.63
N CYS A 41 8.99 -1.12 -21.69
CA CYS A 41 9.68 -0.12 -22.49
C CYS A 41 9.97 1.06 -21.57
N CYS A 42 11.19 1.13 -21.08
CA CYS A 42 11.60 2.10 -20.08
C CYS A 42 12.00 3.39 -20.79
N THR A 43 11.39 4.51 -20.41
CA THR A 43 11.76 5.83 -20.92
C THR A 43 13.19 6.13 -20.45
N SER A 44 14.17 5.95 -21.33
CA SER A 44 15.58 6.17 -21.01
C SER A 44 15.86 7.64 -20.79
N LYS A 45 16.37 8.00 -19.60
CA LYS A 45 16.84 9.36 -19.29
C LYS A 45 18.31 9.32 -18.89
N SER A 46 19.03 10.39 -19.22
CA SER A 46 20.45 10.54 -18.93
C SER A 46 20.68 10.98 -17.48
N CYS A 47 21.61 10.33 -16.79
CA CYS A 47 22.03 10.74 -15.44
C CYS A 47 22.70 12.12 -15.44
N TRP A 48 22.30 13.02 -14.53
CA TRP A 48 22.90 14.35 -14.39
C TRP A 48 24.40 14.33 -14.05
N ASN A 49 24.89 13.27 -13.39
CA ASN A 49 26.29 13.16 -12.98
C ASN A 49 27.17 12.46 -14.04
N CYS A 50 26.74 11.29 -14.54
CA CYS A 50 27.58 10.49 -15.46
C CYS A 50 27.12 10.50 -16.91
N THR A 51 26.02 11.18 -17.24
CA THR A 51 25.40 11.31 -18.59
C THR A 51 24.95 10.00 -19.25
N LYS A 52 25.24 8.85 -18.64
CA LYS A 52 24.80 7.54 -19.14
C LYS A 52 23.28 7.41 -19.05
N SER A 53 22.73 6.73 -20.05
CA SER A 53 21.33 6.33 -20.09
C SER A 53 21.03 5.35 -18.96
N THR A 54 19.94 5.61 -18.25
CA THR A 54 19.44 4.80 -17.15
C THR A 54 17.94 4.56 -17.32
N CYS A 55 17.51 3.33 -17.00
CA CYS A 55 16.09 3.01 -16.84
C CYS A 55 15.72 3.27 -15.37
N TYR A 56 14.70 4.11 -15.13
CA TYR A 56 14.38 4.62 -13.79
C TYR A 56 13.30 3.85 -13.02
N ILE A 57 12.88 2.67 -13.48
CA ILE A 57 11.80 1.95 -12.77
C ILE A 57 12.29 1.57 -11.37
N ASN A 58 11.76 2.29 -10.38
CA ASN A 58 11.90 2.05 -8.94
C ASN A 58 13.34 2.11 -8.38
N GLN A 59 14.27 2.80 -9.07
CA GLN A 59 15.62 3.02 -8.54
C GLN A 59 15.89 4.51 -8.27
N MET A 60 16.19 4.87 -7.02
CA MET A 60 16.53 6.25 -6.60
C MET A 60 18.00 6.62 -6.85
N PHE A 61 18.84 5.63 -7.17
CA PHE A 61 20.27 5.81 -7.43
C PHE A 61 20.59 5.41 -8.86
N CYS A 62 21.54 6.10 -9.48
CA CYS A 62 22.05 5.74 -10.80
C CYS A 62 22.76 4.38 -10.75
N GLU A 63 22.44 3.48 -11.69
CA GLU A 63 23.08 2.17 -11.79
C GLU A 63 24.60 2.26 -12.04
N HIS A 64 25.06 3.30 -12.74
CA HIS A 64 26.44 3.44 -13.18
C HIS A 64 27.35 4.16 -12.17
N CYS A 65 26.90 5.29 -11.63
CA CYS A 65 27.73 6.13 -10.74
C CYS A 65 27.22 6.17 -9.30
N LYS A 66 26.10 5.51 -8.99
CA LYS A 66 25.50 5.42 -7.65
C LYS A 66 25.11 6.76 -7.01
N THR A 67 25.06 7.85 -7.77
CA THR A 67 24.53 9.12 -7.28
C THR A 67 23.01 9.11 -7.25
N LEU A 68 22.41 9.91 -6.38
CA LEU A 68 20.95 10.12 -6.39
C LEU A 68 20.51 10.65 -7.73
N ARG A 69 19.39 10.15 -8.26
CA ARG A 69 18.78 10.73 -9.47
C ARG A 69 17.83 11.86 -9.12
N GLU A 70 17.42 12.62 -10.12
CA GLU A 70 16.30 13.55 -9.99
C GLU A 70 14.97 12.77 -9.95
N PRO A 71 14.03 13.12 -9.06
CA PRO A 71 12.67 12.58 -9.10
C PRO A 71 11.97 12.93 -10.42
N ASP A 72 11.01 12.11 -10.84
CA ASP A 72 10.16 12.37 -11.99
C ASP A 72 8.70 12.01 -11.77
N ASP A 73 7.86 12.27 -12.77
CA ASP A 73 6.40 12.10 -12.68
C ASP A 73 5.97 10.64 -12.44
N ASN A 74 6.82 9.66 -12.73
CA ASN A 74 6.53 8.24 -12.45
C ASN A 74 6.80 7.86 -11.00
N ASP A 75 7.38 8.75 -10.19
CA ASP A 75 7.65 8.55 -8.76
C ASP A 75 6.40 8.77 -7.91
N ASN A 76 5.37 7.98 -8.22
CA ASN A 76 4.19 7.87 -7.38
C ASN A 76 4.53 7.18 -6.05
N TYR A 77 3.68 7.32 -5.04
CA TYR A 77 3.96 6.83 -3.69
C TYR A 77 4.10 5.31 -3.61
N PHE A 78 3.40 4.56 -4.46
CA PHE A 78 3.57 3.11 -4.57
C PHE A 78 4.97 2.74 -5.06
N ASN A 79 5.45 3.41 -6.10
CA ASN A 79 6.78 3.20 -6.68
C ASN A 79 7.88 3.62 -5.70
N ILE A 80 7.74 4.78 -5.04
CA ILE A 80 8.67 5.29 -4.02
C ILE A 80 8.84 4.29 -2.88
N LEU A 81 7.73 3.73 -2.39
CA LEU A 81 7.73 2.79 -1.27
C LEU A 81 7.90 1.34 -1.72
N GLY A 82 7.95 1.05 -3.02
CA GLY A 82 8.00 -0.30 -3.58
C GLY A 82 6.80 -1.16 -3.15
N LEU A 83 5.59 -0.60 -3.20
CA LEU A 83 4.33 -1.24 -2.83
C LEU A 83 3.54 -1.65 -4.07
N GLU A 84 2.67 -2.64 -3.91
CA GLU A 84 1.63 -2.90 -4.89
C GLU A 84 0.56 -1.81 -4.83
N ARG A 85 -0.06 -1.51 -5.97
CA ARG A 85 -1.09 -0.49 -6.11
C ARG A 85 -2.43 -1.02 -5.61
N THR A 86 -2.55 -1.21 -4.30
CA THR A 86 -3.74 -1.70 -3.62
C THR A 86 -4.06 -0.83 -2.41
N TYR A 87 -5.32 -0.85 -1.95
CA TYR A 87 -5.70 -0.17 -0.72
C TYR A 87 -5.19 -0.90 0.53
N SER A 88 -5.21 -2.24 0.48
CA SER A 88 -4.76 -3.09 1.59
C SER A 88 -3.23 -3.08 1.69
N ILE A 89 -2.72 -2.34 2.66
CA ILE A 89 -1.28 -2.22 2.94
C ILE A 89 -1.02 -2.67 4.37
N ASP A 90 -0.10 -3.62 4.54
CA ASP A 90 0.41 -4.01 5.86
C ASP A 90 1.27 -2.88 6.46
N SER A 91 0.83 -2.35 7.60
CA SER A 91 1.50 -1.26 8.30
C SER A 91 2.91 -1.63 8.76
N THR A 92 3.14 -2.90 9.08
CA THR A 92 4.46 -3.39 9.52
C THR A 92 5.45 -3.34 8.37
N SER A 93 5.10 -3.91 7.21
CA SER A 93 5.90 -3.85 5.99
C SER A 93 6.15 -2.41 5.55
N LEU A 94 5.11 -1.55 5.58
CA LEU A 94 5.21 -0.13 5.25
C LEU A 94 6.25 0.58 6.14
N SER A 95 6.18 0.38 7.46
CA SER A 95 7.13 0.99 8.41
C SER A 95 8.56 0.50 8.19
N GLN A 96 8.75 -0.78 7.90
CA GLN A 96 10.08 -1.35 7.61
C GLN A 96 10.69 -0.77 6.34
N LYS A 97 9.88 -0.65 5.27
CA LYS A 97 10.30 -0.04 4.00
C LYS A 97 10.67 1.43 4.18
N PHE A 98 9.83 2.19 4.88
CA PHE A 98 10.10 3.58 5.22
C PHE A 98 11.44 3.76 5.96
N LYS A 99 11.67 3.00 7.02
CA LYS A 99 12.93 3.05 7.79
C LYS A 99 14.15 2.72 6.93
N SER A 100 14.01 1.72 6.04
CA SER A 100 15.08 1.32 5.13
C SER A 100 15.42 2.43 4.14
N LEU A 101 14.42 3.09 3.57
CA LEU A 101 14.60 4.22 2.66
C LEU A 101 15.21 5.43 3.37
N GLN A 102 14.71 5.81 4.55
CA GLN A 102 15.28 6.92 5.32
C GLN A 102 16.74 6.66 5.67
N LYS A 103 17.10 5.42 6.06
CA LYS A 103 18.51 5.06 6.31
C LYS A 103 19.40 5.23 5.06
N LEU A 104 18.85 5.09 3.86
CA LEU A 104 19.59 5.30 2.62
C LEU A 104 19.72 6.78 2.27
N LEU A 105 18.64 7.54 2.45
CA LEU A 105 18.46 8.89 1.91
C LEU A 105 18.72 10.03 2.91
N HIS A 106 18.84 9.74 4.21
CA HIS A 106 18.91 10.78 5.24
C HIS A 106 20.00 11.84 4.95
N PRO A 107 19.68 13.15 5.04
CA PRO A 107 20.59 14.26 4.72
C PRO A 107 21.97 14.17 5.37
N ASP A 108 22.04 13.70 6.62
CA ASP A 108 23.31 13.52 7.34
C ASP A 108 24.34 12.67 6.58
N LYS A 109 23.89 11.72 5.77
CA LYS A 109 24.77 10.85 4.95
C LYS A 109 25.34 11.55 3.73
N PHE A 110 24.79 12.69 3.36
CA PHE A 110 25.16 13.45 2.16
C PHE A 110 25.89 14.75 2.50
N THR A 111 26.11 15.08 3.78
CA THR A 111 26.83 16.28 4.25
C THR A 111 28.18 16.53 3.56
N ASN A 112 28.93 15.48 3.23
CA ASN A 112 30.22 15.56 2.53
C ASN A 112 30.13 15.35 1.01
N ARG A 113 28.91 15.32 0.44
CA ARG A 113 28.66 15.13 -1.00
C ARG A 113 28.54 16.46 -1.72
N SER A 114 28.42 16.42 -3.05
CA SER A 114 28.16 17.62 -3.86
C SER A 114 26.88 18.32 -3.39
N GLN A 115 26.80 19.64 -3.56
CA GLN A 115 25.61 20.42 -3.20
C GLN A 115 24.34 19.85 -3.86
N LYS A 116 24.44 19.46 -5.14
CA LYS A 116 23.33 18.82 -5.86
C LYS A 116 22.87 17.51 -5.20
N GLU A 117 23.79 16.66 -4.73
CA GLU A 117 23.41 15.43 -4.02
C GLU A 117 22.80 15.70 -2.64
N GLN A 118 23.23 16.77 -1.95
CA GLN A 118 22.61 17.18 -0.69
C GLN A 118 21.17 17.64 -0.89
N GLU A 119 20.92 18.47 -1.92
CA GLU A 119 19.60 18.91 -2.32
C GLU A 119 18.70 17.74 -2.71
N LEU A 120 19.22 16.81 -3.52
CA LEU A 120 18.48 15.60 -3.92
C LEU A 120 18.17 14.69 -2.74
N SER A 121 19.10 14.53 -1.79
CA SER A 121 18.88 13.75 -0.57
C SER A 121 17.73 14.35 0.25
N LEU A 122 17.72 15.67 0.44
CA LEU A 122 16.65 16.37 1.13
C LEU A 122 15.30 16.18 0.43
N GLU A 123 15.26 16.35 -0.90
CA GLU A 123 14.04 16.19 -1.70
C GLU A 123 13.49 14.75 -1.60
N TRP A 124 14.35 13.74 -1.80
CA TRP A 124 13.95 12.34 -1.71
C TRP A 124 13.48 11.96 -0.30
N SER A 125 14.20 12.37 0.75
CA SER A 125 13.76 12.13 2.13
C SER A 125 12.40 12.77 2.42
N SER A 126 12.14 13.97 1.91
CA SER A 126 10.84 14.64 2.04
C SER A 126 9.73 13.88 1.31
N ARG A 127 9.98 13.46 0.06
CA ARG A 127 9.03 12.65 -0.73
C ARG A 127 8.70 11.33 -0.05
N VAL A 128 9.70 10.63 0.49
CA VAL A 128 9.50 9.37 1.24
C VAL A 128 8.67 9.61 2.50
N ASN A 129 8.88 10.72 3.23
CA ASN A 129 8.06 11.08 4.38
C ASN A 129 6.61 11.32 3.98
N LYS A 130 6.37 12.07 2.91
CA LYS A 130 5.01 12.35 2.43
C LYS A 130 4.32 11.07 1.96
N ALA A 131 5.00 10.25 1.17
CA ALA A 131 4.49 8.96 0.72
C ALA A 131 4.13 8.05 1.90
N TYR A 132 5.02 7.96 2.91
CA TYR A 132 4.75 7.16 4.10
C TYR A 132 3.55 7.68 4.89
N SER A 133 3.48 8.99 5.16
CA SER A 133 2.35 9.60 5.87
C SER A 133 1.04 9.29 5.17
N THR A 134 0.97 9.54 3.86
CA THR A 134 -0.23 9.32 3.07
C THR A 134 -0.62 7.85 2.98
N MET A 135 0.34 6.95 2.77
CA MET A 135 0.04 5.51 2.75
C MET A 135 -0.28 4.95 4.13
N ASN A 136 0.22 5.55 5.22
CA ASN A 136 -0.04 5.06 6.57
C ASN A 136 -1.45 5.43 7.06
N HIS A 137 -1.99 6.58 6.62
CA HIS A 137 -3.34 7.02 6.99
C HIS A 137 -4.41 6.50 6.01
N PRO A 138 -5.41 5.71 6.48
CA PRO A 138 -6.41 5.09 5.60
C PRO A 138 -7.18 6.08 4.70
N ILE A 139 -7.55 7.25 5.24
CA ILE A 139 -8.29 8.28 4.50
C ILE A 139 -7.41 8.92 3.43
N GLU A 140 -6.18 9.35 3.79
CA GLU A 140 -5.23 9.92 2.82
C GLU A 140 -4.87 8.91 1.73
N ARG A 141 -4.75 7.62 2.09
CA ARG A 141 -4.50 6.53 1.14
C ARG A 141 -5.65 6.36 0.17
N ALA A 142 -6.89 6.37 0.65
CA ALA A 142 -8.09 6.27 -0.19
C ALA A 142 -8.17 7.46 -1.16
N GLU A 143 -7.96 8.67 -0.65
CA GLU A 143 -7.91 9.90 -1.45
C GLU A 143 -6.85 9.80 -2.55
N TYR A 144 -5.63 9.39 -2.19
CA TYR A 144 -4.53 9.24 -3.13
C TYR A 144 -4.82 8.22 -4.23
N LEU A 145 -5.45 7.08 -3.89
CA LEU A 145 -5.84 6.07 -4.87
C LEU A 145 -6.84 6.61 -5.90
N LEU A 146 -7.81 7.42 -5.46
CA LEU A 146 -8.78 8.05 -6.36
C LEU A 146 -8.11 9.10 -7.26
N GLN A 147 -7.20 9.91 -6.71
CA GLN A 147 -6.42 10.87 -7.50
C GLN A 147 -5.52 10.18 -8.54
N ASP A 148 -4.89 9.06 -8.18
CA ASP A 148 -4.00 8.30 -9.06
C ASP A 148 -4.73 7.60 -10.23
N VAL A 149 -6.05 7.39 -10.14
CA VAL A 149 -6.90 6.96 -11.28
C VAL A 149 -7.50 8.13 -12.06
N GLY A 150 -7.22 9.38 -11.68
CA GLY A 150 -7.75 10.58 -12.33
C GLY A 150 -9.21 10.89 -11.98
N VAL A 151 -9.74 10.34 -10.88
CA VAL A 151 -11.07 10.70 -10.37
C VAL A 151 -10.98 12.07 -9.71
N SER A 152 -11.76 13.03 -10.20
CA SER A 152 -11.90 14.33 -9.56
C SER A 152 -12.78 14.17 -8.33
N LEU A 153 -12.18 14.39 -7.16
CA LEU A 153 -12.91 14.52 -5.90
C LEU A 153 -13.43 15.95 -5.83
N SER A 154 -14.56 16.23 -6.48
CA SER A 154 -15.28 17.46 -6.19
C SER A 154 -15.62 17.46 -4.70
N GLU A 155 -15.27 18.54 -4.01
CA GLU A 155 -15.79 18.83 -2.68
C GLU A 155 -17.31 18.83 -2.82
N GLU A 156 -18.02 18.06 -1.98
CA GLU A 156 -19.48 17.89 -2.01
C GLU A 156 -19.97 16.90 -3.09
N SER A 157 -19.62 15.62 -2.93
CA SER A 157 -20.63 14.60 -3.23
C SER A 157 -21.64 14.67 -2.08
N ASP A 158 -22.69 15.47 -2.23
CA ASP A 158 -23.89 15.37 -1.42
C ASP A 158 -24.35 13.92 -1.53
N SER A 159 -23.99 13.09 -0.56
CA SER A 159 -24.61 11.79 -0.45
C SER A 159 -26.03 12.07 0.02
N GLU A 160 -26.95 12.22 -0.94
CA GLU A 160 -28.40 12.18 -0.76
C GLU A 160 -28.88 10.80 -0.27
N ASP A 161 -28.02 10.08 0.45
CA ASP A 161 -28.30 8.79 1.06
C ASP A 161 -28.94 9.07 2.42
N ALA A 162 -30.27 9.10 2.44
CA ALA A 162 -31.06 9.32 3.64
C ALA A 162 -30.71 8.35 4.77
N GLU A 163 -30.32 7.10 4.44
CA GLU A 163 -29.89 6.11 5.43
C GLU A 163 -28.59 6.56 6.11
N PHE A 164 -27.62 7.04 5.32
CA PHE A 164 -26.38 7.58 5.86
C PHE A 164 -26.60 8.86 6.68
N LEU A 165 -27.46 9.77 6.25
CA LEU A 165 -27.76 10.99 7.03
C LEU A 165 -28.39 10.66 8.38
N MET A 166 -29.28 9.67 8.45
CA MET A 166 -29.85 9.19 9.71
C MET A 166 -28.78 8.56 10.60
N GLU A 167 -27.89 7.73 10.03
CA GLU A 167 -26.76 7.16 10.76
C GLU A 167 -25.84 8.28 11.31
N MET A 168 -25.56 9.32 10.54
CA MET A 168 -24.77 10.47 10.99
C MET A 168 -25.42 11.17 12.20
N MET A 169 -26.74 11.36 12.17
CA MET A 169 -27.46 12.00 13.27
C MET A 169 -27.40 11.14 14.54
N GLU A 170 -27.68 9.84 14.42
CA GLU A 170 -27.63 8.89 15.53
C GLU A 170 -26.23 8.85 16.18
N ARG A 171 -25.16 8.74 15.37
CA ARG A 171 -23.78 8.69 15.88
C ARG A 171 -23.38 10.00 16.57
N ASN A 172 -23.81 11.14 16.04
CA ASN A 172 -23.54 12.43 16.69
C ASN A 172 -24.24 12.54 18.05
N GLU A 173 -25.46 12.03 18.19
CA GLU A 173 -26.20 12.00 19.46
C GLU A 173 -25.48 11.12 20.48
N GLU A 174 -25.11 9.90 20.11
CA GLU A 174 -24.31 8.99 20.98
C GLU A 174 -23.01 9.67 21.46
N ILE A 175 -22.30 10.36 20.56
CA ILE A 175 -21.06 11.08 20.89
C ILE A 175 -21.35 12.25 21.83
N ALA A 176 -22.47 12.96 21.68
CA ALA A 176 -22.88 14.05 22.54
C ALA A 176 -23.18 13.58 23.98
N GLU A 177 -23.64 12.35 24.16
CA GLU A 177 -23.94 11.76 25.47
C GLU A 177 -22.71 11.20 26.22
N ILE A 178 -21.57 11.03 25.54
CA ILE A 178 -20.32 10.60 26.17
C ILE A 178 -19.97 11.54 27.34
N SER A 179 -19.85 10.98 28.54
CA SER A 179 -19.56 11.73 29.78
C SER A 179 -18.42 11.13 30.58
N THR A 180 -17.86 10.00 30.16
CA THR A 180 -16.75 9.32 30.83
C THR A 180 -15.65 8.90 29.85
N PRO A 181 -14.39 8.80 30.29
CA PRO A 181 -13.30 8.27 29.46
C PRO A 181 -13.56 6.86 28.93
N LYS A 182 -14.27 6.03 29.71
CA LYS A 182 -14.64 4.66 29.31
C LYS A 182 -15.57 4.65 28.10
N GLN A 183 -16.65 5.45 28.14
CA GLN A 183 -17.58 5.60 27.01
C GLN A 183 -16.86 6.15 25.77
N ALA A 184 -15.94 7.09 25.96
CA ALA A 184 -15.15 7.62 24.84
C ALA A 184 -14.27 6.53 24.20
N SER A 185 -13.64 5.66 25.00
CA SER A 185 -12.86 4.53 24.50
C SER A 185 -13.72 3.54 23.72
N GLU A 186 -14.90 3.17 24.24
CA GLU A 186 -15.84 2.25 23.57
C GLU A 186 -16.34 2.82 22.24
N ALA A 187 -16.68 4.12 22.20
CA ALA A 187 -17.07 4.80 20.98
C ALA A 187 -15.93 4.87 19.94
N LEU A 188 -14.68 5.10 20.38
CA LEU A 188 -13.51 5.07 19.48
C LEU A 188 -13.31 3.69 18.85
N GLU A 189 -13.38 2.62 19.64
CA GLU A 189 -13.22 1.25 19.12
C GLU A 189 -14.30 0.92 18.08
N MET A 190 -15.54 1.31 18.34
CA MET A 190 -16.66 1.13 17.40
C MET A 190 -16.41 1.87 16.07
N ILE A 191 -16.08 3.17 16.15
CA ILE A 191 -15.85 3.99 14.95
C ILE A 191 -14.64 3.48 14.17
N GLN A 192 -13.58 3.04 14.84
CA GLN A 192 -12.41 2.44 14.18
C GLN A 192 -12.76 1.14 13.46
N ALA A 193 -13.63 0.30 14.03
CA ALA A 193 -14.13 -0.90 13.37
C ALA A 193 -14.96 -0.56 12.11
N ILE A 194 -15.79 0.48 12.17
CA ILE A 194 -16.56 0.98 11.02
C ILE A 194 -15.64 1.49 9.92
N VAL A 195 -14.67 2.36 10.24
CA VAL A 195 -13.69 2.88 9.28
C VAL A 195 -12.89 1.75 8.63
N HIS A 196 -12.48 0.74 9.41
CA HIS A 196 -11.79 -0.43 8.88
C HIS A 196 -12.66 -1.22 7.89
N LYS A 197 -13.93 -1.48 8.24
CA LYS A 197 -14.88 -2.18 7.36
C LYS A 197 -15.13 -1.41 6.06
N LEU A 198 -15.41 -0.11 6.15
CA LEU A 198 -15.61 0.75 4.98
C LEU A 198 -14.35 0.80 4.10
N GLY A 199 -13.17 0.86 4.72
CA GLY A 199 -11.90 0.80 4.00
C GLY A 199 -11.72 -0.51 3.21
N SER A 200 -12.09 -1.66 3.79
CA SER A 200 -12.05 -2.94 3.07
C SER A 200 -12.95 -2.92 1.84
N GLN A 201 -14.21 -2.48 2.00
CA GLN A 201 -15.17 -2.36 0.90
C GLN A 201 -14.69 -1.38 -0.17
N PHE A 202 -14.12 -0.24 0.24
CA PHE A 202 -13.52 0.72 -0.66
C PHE A 202 -12.43 0.07 -1.52
N GLY A 203 -11.54 -0.72 -0.91
CA GLY A 203 -10.52 -1.48 -1.62
C GLY A 203 -11.09 -2.40 -2.70
N GLU A 204 -12.16 -3.14 -2.38
CA GLU A 204 -12.85 -4.03 -3.33
C GLU A 204 -13.43 -3.27 -4.54
N HIS A 205 -14.06 -2.11 -4.29
CA HIS A 205 -14.58 -1.26 -5.37
C HIS A 205 -13.47 -0.66 -6.24
N VAL A 206 -12.34 -0.24 -5.64
CA VAL A 206 -11.17 0.25 -6.39
C VAL A 206 -10.57 -0.86 -7.27
N GLU A 207 -10.46 -2.08 -6.76
CA GLU A 207 -9.92 -3.23 -7.50
C GLU A 207 -10.83 -3.64 -8.67
N SER A 208 -12.15 -3.59 -8.46
CA SER A 208 -13.16 -3.83 -9.51
C SER A 208 -13.39 -2.64 -10.45
N LYS A 209 -12.68 -1.51 -10.24
CA LYS A 209 -12.80 -0.24 -10.99
C LYS A 209 -14.17 0.43 -10.89
N ASP A 210 -14.93 0.09 -9.86
CA ASP A 210 -16.20 0.72 -9.53
C ASP A 210 -15.97 2.01 -8.74
N TYR A 211 -15.48 3.04 -9.43
CA TYR A 211 -15.08 4.29 -8.79
C TYR A 211 -16.26 5.09 -8.26
N GLU A 212 -17.46 4.93 -8.83
CA GLU A 212 -18.66 5.62 -8.35
C GLU A 212 -18.99 5.21 -6.90
N ASN A 213 -19.01 3.90 -6.63
CA ASN A 213 -19.25 3.41 -5.28
C ASN A 213 -18.04 3.63 -4.36
N ALA A 214 -16.81 3.59 -4.88
CA ALA A 214 -15.62 3.95 -4.12
C ALA A 214 -15.67 5.40 -3.61
N ILE A 215 -16.16 6.35 -4.43
CA ILE A 215 -16.35 7.76 -4.02
C ILE A 215 -17.39 7.88 -2.89
N LYS A 216 -18.53 7.18 -3.02
CA LYS A 216 -19.57 7.15 -1.97
C LYS A 216 -19.01 6.62 -0.64
N LEU A 217 -18.26 5.52 -0.69
CA LEU A 217 -17.60 4.95 0.50
C LEU A 217 -16.53 5.89 1.08
N PHE A 218 -15.75 6.55 0.21
CA PHE A 218 -14.76 7.53 0.66
C PHE A 218 -15.40 8.70 1.42
N ALA A 219 -16.55 9.21 0.97
CA ALA A 219 -17.31 10.23 1.69
C ALA A 219 -17.74 9.75 3.09
N LYS A 220 -18.28 8.51 3.19
CA LYS A 220 -18.62 7.88 4.48
C LYS A 220 -17.38 7.75 5.37
N MET A 221 -16.26 7.26 4.83
CA MET A 221 -15.00 7.14 5.56
C MET A 221 -14.50 8.49 6.10
N LYS A 222 -14.56 9.56 5.31
CA LYS A 222 -14.19 10.92 5.76
C LYS A 222 -15.03 11.37 6.95
N TYR A 223 -16.34 11.16 6.89
CA TYR A 223 -17.24 11.50 7.99
C TYR A 223 -16.88 10.75 9.28
N PHE A 224 -16.77 9.42 9.22
CA PHE A 224 -16.43 8.62 10.40
C PHE A 224 -15.04 8.94 10.96
N SER A 225 -14.08 9.30 10.11
CA SER A 225 -12.77 9.79 10.57
C SER A 225 -12.88 11.14 11.29
N SER A 226 -13.77 12.03 10.85
CA SER A 226 -14.06 13.27 11.58
C SER A 226 -14.71 12.99 12.94
N LEU A 227 -15.63 12.02 13.02
CA LEU A 227 -16.20 11.59 14.29
C LEU A 227 -15.13 11.06 15.25
N GLU A 228 -14.20 10.25 14.75
CA GLU A 228 -13.08 9.73 15.56
C GLU A 228 -12.29 10.88 16.19
N ASN A 229 -11.99 11.94 15.43
CA ASN A 229 -11.30 13.12 15.95
C ASN A 229 -12.14 13.87 17.00
N ASN A 230 -13.45 14.04 16.75
CA ASN A 230 -14.36 14.68 17.72
C ASN A 230 -14.40 13.91 19.04
N ILE A 231 -14.45 12.57 18.99
CA ILE A 231 -14.42 11.73 20.19
C ILE A 231 -13.07 11.88 20.91
N LYS A 232 -11.93 11.87 20.20
CA LYS A 232 -10.60 12.09 20.81
C LYS A 232 -10.50 13.44 21.52
N THR A 233 -11.01 14.50 20.89
CA THR A 233 -11.07 15.85 21.49
C THR A 233 -11.94 15.83 22.74
N LYS A 234 -13.12 15.21 22.67
CA LYS A 234 -14.02 15.10 23.82
C LYS A 234 -13.42 14.27 24.96
N ALA A 235 -12.78 13.14 24.65
CA ALA A 235 -12.09 12.30 25.62
C ALA A 235 -11.02 13.09 26.39
N SER A 236 -10.26 13.92 25.68
CA SER A 236 -9.21 14.78 26.25
C SER A 236 -9.77 15.89 27.16
N SER A 237 -11.04 16.28 26.99
CA SER A 237 -11.73 17.23 27.88
C SER A 237 -12.34 16.59 29.14
N LEU A 238 -12.44 15.25 29.16
CA LEU A 238 -13.00 14.47 30.27
C LEU A 238 -11.92 13.94 31.24
N THR A 239 -10.65 14.01 30.84
CA THR A 239 -9.45 13.70 31.65
C THR A 239 -8.90 14.94 32.33
#